data_AF-A0A923Q2S6-F1
#
_entry.id   AF-A0A923Q2S6-F1
#
_cell.length_a   1.000
_cell.length_b   1.000
_cell.length_c   1.000
_cell.angle_alpha   90.00
_cell.angle_beta   90.00
_cell.angle_gamma   90.00
#
_symmetry.space_group_name_H-M   'P 1'
#
loop_
_entity.id
_entity.type
_entity.pdbx_description
1 polymer ?
#
loop_
_entity_poly.entity_id
_entity_poly.type
_entity_poly.pdbx_seq_one_letter_code
_entity_poly.pdbx_strand_id
1 'polypeptide(L)' 'MSMKTLKKGELLYNEGDKILNVYLIQSGAVNLCLTRNKKNVDMFQVGASQILGEQVLLGLSTFTTAA' A
#
# COMPACT_ATOMS: atom_id res chain seq x y z
N MET A 1 -2.08 -18.30 -1.86
CA MET A 1 -1.68 -16.99 -2.38
C MET A 1 -2.37 -16.77 -3.72
N SER A 2 -3.19 -15.74 -3.86
CA SER A 2 -3.78 -15.35 -5.16
C SER A 2 -2.94 -14.25 -5.79
N MET A 3 -2.76 -14.30 -7.11
CA MET A 3 -2.03 -13.30 -7.87
C MET A 3 -2.98 -12.15 -8.25
N LYS A 4 -2.59 -10.91 -7.94
CA LYS A 4 -3.32 -9.69 -8.32
C LYS A 4 -2.42 -8.81 -9.17
N THR A 5 -2.83 -8.54 -10.41
CA THR A 5 -2.12 -7.62 -11.31
C THR A 5 -2.83 -6.27 -11.29
N LEU A 6 -2.05 -5.20 -11.14
CA LEU A 6 -2.55 -3.82 -11.15
C LEU A 6 -1.92 -3.04 -12.30
N LYS A 7 -2.67 -2.09 -12.86
CA LYS A 7 -2.17 -1.16 -13.88
C LYS A 7 -1.61 0.10 -13.24
N LYS A 8 -0.76 0.81 -13.99
CA LYS A 8 -0.24 2.11 -13.58
C LYS A 8 -1.40 3.07 -13.26
N GLY A 9 -1.36 3.68 -12.08
CA GLY A 9 -2.40 4.61 -11.59
C GLY A 9 -3.55 3.94 -10.85
N GLU A 10 -3.59 2.60 -10.77
CA GLU A 10 -4.54 1.92 -9.90
C GLU A 10 -4.13 2.03 -8.43
N LEU A 11 -5.14 2.19 -7.57
CA LEU A 11 -4.97 2.34 -6.13
C LEU A 11 -5.06 0.97 -5.44
N LEU A 12 -4.10 0.66 -4.57
CA LEU A 12 -4.10 -0.57 -3.78
C LEU A 12 -5.02 -0.47 -2.56
N TYR A 13 -4.88 0.61 -1.80
CA TYR A 13 -5.64 0.94 -0.60
C TYR A 13 -5.53 2.45 -0.33
N ASN A 14 -6.44 3.00 0.48
CA ASN A 14 -6.31 4.33 1.06
C ASN A 14 -5.89 4.24 2.52
N GLU A 15 -5.35 5.34 3.04
CA GLU A 15 -5.15 5.53 4.47
C GLU A 15 -6.48 5.38 5.22
N GLY A 16 -6.47 4.63 6.34
CA GLY A 16 -7.65 4.36 7.14
C GLY A 16 -8.51 3.18 6.67
N ASP A 17 -8.26 2.63 5.47
CA ASP A 17 -8.94 1.42 5.01
C ASP A 17 -8.56 0.24 5.90
N LYS A 18 -9.52 -0.67 6.16
CA LYS A 18 -9.24 -1.89 6.92
C LYS A 18 -8.24 -2.78 6.18
N ILE A 19 -7.28 -3.33 6.91
CA ILE A 19 -6.33 -4.30 6.35
C ILE A 19 -7.01 -5.67 6.30
N LEU A 20 -7.50 -6.05 5.13
CA LEU A 20 -8.13 -7.36 4.89
C LEU A 20 -7.18 -8.39 4.31
N ASN A 21 -6.07 -7.93 3.70
CA ASN A 21 -5.09 -8.78 3.03
C ASN A 21 -3.68 -8.21 3.21
N VAL A 22 -2.70 -9.09 3.24
CA VAL A 22 -1.27 -8.76 3.15
C VAL A 22 -0.80 -9.04 1.72
N TYR A 23 -0.01 -8.14 1.15
CA TYR A 23 0.48 -8.25 -0.23
C TYR A 23 1.99 -8.35 -0.26
N LEU A 24 2.53 -9.20 -1.13
CA LEU A 24 3.94 -9.24 -1.50
C LEU A 24 4.07 -8.71 -2.93
N ILE A 25 4.92 -7.71 -3.16
CA ILE A 25 5.16 -7.19 -4.50
C ILE A 25 6.08 -8.17 -5.24
N GLN A 26 5.53 -8.91 -6.19
CA GLN A 26 6.30 -9.86 -7.01
C GLN A 26 7.13 -9.14 -8.08
N SER A 27 6.56 -8.13 -8.73
CA SER A 27 7.21 -7.32 -9.77
C SER A 27 6.57 -5.94 -9.89
N GLY A 28 7.31 -4.99 -10.46
CA GLY A 28 6.88 -3.59 -10.56
C GLY A 28 7.12 -2.80 -9.27
N ALA A 29 6.41 -1.68 -9.15
CA ALA A 29 6.53 -0.80 -8.01
C ALA A 29 5.24 0.01 -7.80
N VAL A 30 5.00 0.42 -6.55
CA VAL A 30 3.86 1.25 -6.14
C VAL A 30 4.35 2.46 -5.39
N ASN A 31 3.64 3.58 -5.52
CA ASN A 31 3.96 4.79 -4.76
C ASN A 31 3.17 4.78 -3.47
N LEU A 32 3.85 5.08 -2.36
CA LEU A 32 3.19 5.50 -1.13
C LEU A 32 3.04 7.01 -1.19
N CYS A 33 1.80 7.48 -1.10
CA CYS A 33 1.45 8.88 -1.22
C CYS A 33 0.72 9.35 0.03
N LEU A 34 0.89 10.63 0.39
CA LEU A 34 -0.01 11.32 1.31
C LEU A 34 -1.02 12.14 0.51
N THR A 35 -2.30 11.97 0.80
CA THR A 35 -3.36 12.77 0.19
C THR A 35 -3.66 13.99 1.06
N ARG A 36 -3.20 15.17 0.65
CA ARG A 36 -3.52 16.46 1.33
C ARG A 36 -4.23 17.40 0.39
N ASN A 37 -5.32 18.02 0.84
CA ASN A 37 -6.10 18.99 0.05
C ASN A 37 -6.44 18.49 -1.36
N LYS A 38 -6.81 17.21 -1.49
CA LYS A 38 -7.11 16.52 -2.76
C LYS A 38 -5.92 16.42 -3.74
N LYS A 39 -4.68 16.63 -3.27
CA LYS A 39 -3.46 16.37 -4.03
C LYS A 39 -2.69 15.22 -3.38
N ASN A 40 -2.20 14.30 -4.21
CA ASN A 40 -1.31 13.24 -3.78
C ASN A 40 0.12 13.77 -3.79
N VAL A 41 0.79 13.69 -2.66
CA VAL A 41 2.22 13.96 -2.52
C VAL A 41 2.91 12.61 -2.43
N ASP A 42 3.72 12.27 -3.43
CA ASP A 42 4.53 11.06 -3.43
C ASP A 42 5.58 11.14 -2.32
N MET A 43 5.61 10.16 -1.43
CA MET A 43 6.57 10.08 -0.34
C MET A 43 7.75 9.22 -0.76
N PHE A 44 7.48 7.96 -1.09
CA PHE A 44 8.48 7.01 -1.56
C PHE A 44 7.84 5.91 -2.40
N GLN A 45 8.69 5.18 -3.13
CA GLN A 45 8.27 4.08 -3.97
C GLN A 45 8.68 2.74 -3.32
N VAL A 46 7.77 1.79 -3.36
CA VAL A 46 7.96 0.43 -2.83
C VAL A 46 8.02 -0.54 -4.02
N GLY A 47 9.13 -1.25 -4.14
CA GLY A 47 9.42 -2.16 -5.24
C GLY A 47 9.21 -3.64 -4.89
N ALA A 48 9.66 -4.52 -5.78
CA ALA A 48 9.61 -5.96 -5.60
C ALA A 48 10.25 -6.43 -4.28
N SER A 49 9.80 -7.59 -3.79
CA SER A 49 10.23 -8.23 -2.53
C SER A 49 9.83 -7.51 -1.24
N GLN A 50 9.11 -6.39 -1.34
CA GLN A 50 8.53 -5.70 -0.19
C GLN A 50 7.12 -6.20 0.10
N ILE A 51 6.75 -6.18 1.38
CA ILE A 51 5.43 -6.57 1.88
C ILE A 51 4.64 -5.30 2.20
N LEU A 52 3.35 -5.30 1.88
CA LEU A 52 2.40 -4.23 2.22
C LEU A 52 1.28 -4.78 3.09
N GLY A 53 0.87 -4.01 4.10
CA GLY A 53 -0.17 -4.41 5.05
C GLY A 53 0.33 -5.35 6.15
N GLU A 54 1.65 -5.56 6.24
CA GLU A 54 2.33 -6.29 7.31
C GLU A 54 2.03 -5.74 8.70
N GLN A 55 1.64 -4.47 8.78
CA GLN A 55 1.08 -3.81 9.96
C GLN A 55 0.00 -4.63 10.67
N VAL A 56 -0.81 -5.40 9.92
CA VAL A 56 -1.84 -6.27 10.50
C VAL A 56 -1.26 -7.40 11.35
N LEU A 57 -0.06 -7.86 11.01
CA LEU A 57 0.66 -8.87 11.79
C LEU A 57 1.15 -8.30 13.13
N LEU A 58 1.26 -6.98 13.22
CA LEU A 58 1.63 -6.25 14.44
C LEU A 58 0.40 -5.77 15.24
N GLY A 59 -0.82 -6.17 14.85
CA GLY A 59 -2.06 -5.86 15.55
C GLY A 59 -2.76 -4.57 15.10
N LEU A 60 -2.26 -3.87 14.08
CA LEU A 60 -2.98 -2.75 13.47
C LEU A 60 -4.13 -3.26 12.59
N SER A 61 -5.23 -2.54 12.53
CA SER A 61 -6.42 -2.97 11.77
C SER A 61 -6.69 -2.14 10.51
N THR A 62 -5.99 -1.02 10.34
CA THR A 62 -6.15 -0.09 9.22
C THR A 62 -4.80 0.30 8.65
N PHE A 63 -4.73 0.54 7.34
CA PHE A 63 -3.52 1.05 6.70
C PHE A 63 -3.18 2.43 7.26
N THR A 64 -1.99 2.57 7.84
CA THR A 64 -1.45 3.87 8.25
C THR A 64 -0.21 4.22 7.42
N THR A 65 -0.16 5.48 7.00
CA THR A 65 0.97 6.14 6.33
C THR A 65 1.73 7.05 7.29
N ALA A 66 1.31 7.13 8.56
CA ALA A 66 2.05 7.81 9.61
C ALA A 66 3.30 7.00 9.96
N ALA A 67 4.47 7.63 9.81
CA ALA A 67 5.75 7.15 10.31
C ALA A 67 5.78 7.13 11.85
#